data_AF-A0A968SE90-F1
#
_entry.id   AF-A0A968SE90-F1
#
_cell.length_a   1.000
_cell.length_b   1.000
_cell.length_c   1.000
_cell.angle_alpha   90.00
_cell.angle_beta   90.00
_cell.angle_gamma   90.00
#
_symmetry.space_group_name_H-M   'P 1'
#
loop_
_entity.id
_entity.type
_entity.pdbx_description
1 polymer ?
#
loop_
_entity_poly.entity_id
_entity_poly.type
_entity_poly.pdbx_seq_one_letter_code
_entity_poly.pdbx_strand_id
1 'polypeptide(L)'
;MPLQMIIKKLVPWSDLNEYEGQIEGLIDGYKLCCRVIMSGAQEWQEYSPGDIINADIYLVRCGDVTILDESTLPTLHQIADVSYEVKGIVTHVSGDIILLKSSLPFLLEVNLDISPHMKYSIPEIQVGNQIFVSGVMCMDLDPEEE
;
A
#
# COMPACT_ATOMS: atom_id res chain seq x y z
N MET A 1 9.53 -5.35 4.39
CA MET A 1 9.72 -6.76 4.84
C MET A 1 8.72 -7.53 4.04
N PRO A 2 9.18 -8.43 3.16
CA PRO A 2 8.31 -9.07 2.19
C PRO A 2 7.21 -9.86 2.90
N LEU A 3 5.98 -9.64 2.47
CA LEU A 3 4.79 -10.34 2.92
C LEU A 3 4.46 -11.44 1.92
N GLN A 4 3.96 -12.57 2.42
CA GLN A 4 3.45 -13.63 1.55
C GLN A 4 2.00 -13.34 1.15
N MET A 5 1.77 -13.19 -0.15
CA MET A 5 0.44 -13.03 -0.73
C MET A 5 0.05 -14.27 -1.54
N ILE A 6 -1.18 -14.73 -1.35
CA ILE A 6 -1.82 -15.71 -2.25
C ILE A 6 -2.61 -14.94 -3.31
N ILE A 7 -2.22 -15.06 -4.57
CA ILE A 7 -2.89 -14.39 -5.69
C ILE A 7 -4.30 -14.97 -5.85
N LYS A 8 -5.30 -14.11 -5.97
CA LYS A 8 -6.70 -14.49 -6.28
C LYS A 8 -7.13 -14.05 -7.65
N LYS A 9 -6.63 -12.91 -8.13
CA LYS A 9 -6.96 -12.38 -9.45
C LYS A 9 -5.87 -11.42 -9.92
N LEU A 10 -5.59 -11.47 -11.22
CA LEU A 10 -4.67 -10.59 -11.93
C LEU A 10 -5.49 -9.82 -12.96
N VAL A 11 -5.32 -8.50 -13.04
CA VAL A 11 -5.99 -7.66 -14.03
C VAL A 11 -4.97 -6.68 -14.60
N PRO A 12 -4.34 -6.99 -15.74
CA PRO A 12 -3.50 -6.04 -16.47
C PRO A 12 -4.35 -4.85 -16.94
N TRP A 13 -3.83 -3.64 -16.82
CA TRP A 13 -4.48 -2.41 -17.29
C TRP A 13 -3.98 -2.06 -18.70
N SER A 14 -4.30 -2.91 -19.67
CA SER A 14 -3.84 -2.80 -21.06
C SER A 14 -4.16 -1.46 -21.74
N ASP A 15 -5.19 -0.75 -21.28
CA ASP A 15 -5.59 0.56 -21.83
C ASP A 15 -4.72 1.72 -21.32
N LEU A 16 -3.92 1.50 -20.26
CA LEU A 16 -3.04 2.50 -19.64
C LEU A 16 -1.57 2.20 -19.94
N ASN A 17 -1.12 0.98 -19.61
CA ASN A 17 0.25 0.52 -19.75
C ASN A 17 0.29 -1.02 -19.63
N GLU A 18 1.03 -1.71 -20.51
CA GLU A 18 1.15 -3.17 -20.49
C GLU A 18 1.88 -3.69 -19.24
N TYR A 19 2.70 -2.85 -18.62
CA TYR A 19 3.43 -3.19 -17.39
C TYR A 19 2.64 -2.88 -16.11
N GLU A 20 1.44 -2.30 -16.20
CA GLU A 20 0.68 -1.88 -15.04
C GLU A 20 -0.63 -2.64 -14.90
N GLY A 21 -1.07 -2.85 -13.66
CA GLY A 21 -2.32 -3.55 -13.39
C GLY A 21 -2.63 -3.62 -11.90
N GLN A 22 -3.57 -4.47 -11.57
CA GLN A 22 -3.93 -4.79 -10.19
C GLN A 22 -3.85 -6.28 -9.90
N ILE A 23 -3.46 -6.59 -8.67
CA ILE A 23 -3.55 -7.92 -8.09
C ILE A 23 -4.49 -7.88 -6.90
N GLU A 24 -5.49 -8.75 -6.93
CA GLU A 24 -6.30 -9.08 -5.76
C GLU A 24 -5.72 -10.32 -5.11
N GLY A 25 -5.43 -10.27 -3.81
CA GLY A 25 -4.81 -11.38 -3.10
C GLY A 25 -5.19 -11.46 -1.62
N LEU A 26 -4.67 -12.51 -0.96
CA LEU A 26 -4.82 -12.73 0.47
C LEU A 26 -3.47 -12.68 1.18
N ILE A 27 -3.41 -11.94 2.28
CA ILE A 27 -2.25 -11.88 3.20
C ILE A 27 -2.76 -12.12 4.60
N ASP A 28 -2.29 -13.18 5.26
CA ASP A 28 -2.76 -13.58 6.59
C ASP A 28 -4.30 -13.63 6.70
N GLY A 29 -4.97 -14.00 5.59
CA GLY A 29 -6.43 -14.05 5.48
C GLY A 29 -7.14 -12.73 5.13
N TYR A 30 -6.41 -11.61 5.07
CA TYR A 30 -6.94 -10.30 4.67
C TYR A 30 -6.91 -10.15 3.14
N LYS A 31 -8.05 -9.73 2.58
CA LYS A 31 -8.16 -9.41 1.15
C LYS A 31 -7.60 -8.02 0.89
N LEU A 32 -6.67 -7.92 -0.05
CA LEU A 32 -6.14 -6.66 -0.54
C LEU A 32 -6.17 -6.63 -2.06
N CYS A 33 -6.38 -5.43 -2.61
CA CYS A 33 -6.25 -5.14 -4.02
C CYS A 33 -5.12 -4.12 -4.16
N CYS A 34 -4.03 -4.50 -4.80
CA CYS A 34 -2.84 -3.67 -4.90
C CYS A 34 -2.58 -3.32 -6.36
N ARG A 35 -2.16 -2.08 -6.62
CA ARG A 35 -1.56 -1.66 -7.89
C ARG A 35 -0.18 -2.30 -7.98
N VAL A 36 0.13 -2.84 -9.15
CA VAL A 36 1.42 -3.44 -9.45
C VAL A 36 1.96 -2.82 -10.72
N ILE A 37 3.25 -2.52 -10.72
CA ILE A 37 4.01 -2.20 -11.92
C ILE A 37 5.04 -3.33 -12.09
N MET A 38 4.92 -4.08 -13.17
CA MET A 38 5.90 -5.08 -13.55
C MET A 38 7.22 -4.40 -13.88
N SER A 39 8.31 -4.96 -13.38
CA SER A 39 9.63 -4.61 -13.90
C SER A 39 9.70 -5.07 -15.36
N GLY A 40 10.45 -4.36 -16.21
CA GLY A 40 10.53 -4.68 -17.64
C GLY A 40 11.10 -6.09 -17.97
N ALA A 41 11.56 -6.83 -16.95
CA ALA A 41 12.00 -8.22 -17.08
C ALA A 41 10.91 -9.25 -16.75
N GLN A 42 9.86 -8.87 -16.01
CA GLN A 42 8.75 -9.74 -15.60
C GLN A 42 7.52 -9.54 -16.49
N GLU A 43 6.84 -10.64 -16.80
CA GLU A 43 5.57 -10.60 -17.52
C GLU A 43 4.39 -11.07 -16.66
N TRP A 44 3.19 -10.54 -16.93
CA TRP A 44 1.94 -10.97 -16.27
C TRP A 44 1.68 -12.48 -16.39
N GLN A 45 2.22 -13.14 -17.41
CA GLN A 45 2.04 -14.57 -17.67
C GLN A 45 2.78 -15.46 -16.68
N GLU A 46 3.74 -14.91 -15.93
CA GLU A 46 4.51 -15.64 -14.91
C GLU A 46 3.70 -15.89 -13.63
N TYR A 47 2.59 -15.16 -13.45
CA TYR A 47 1.76 -15.23 -12.26
C TYR A 47 0.38 -15.81 -12.58
N SER A 48 -0.15 -16.61 -11.66
CA SER A 48 -1.45 -17.27 -11.77
C SER A 48 -2.24 -17.19 -10.46
N PRO A 49 -3.60 -17.17 -10.54
CA PRO A 49 -4.42 -17.32 -9.35
C PRO A 49 -4.10 -18.63 -8.60
N GLY A 50 -3.82 -18.51 -7.32
CA GLY A 50 -3.39 -19.62 -6.45
C GLY A 50 -1.91 -19.57 -6.09
N ASP A 51 -1.10 -18.82 -6.84
CA ASP A 51 0.32 -18.68 -6.56
C ASP A 51 0.55 -17.97 -5.23
N ILE A 52 1.67 -18.31 -4.59
CA ILE A 52 2.16 -17.68 -3.38
C ILE A 52 3.41 -16.90 -3.77
N ILE A 53 3.36 -15.59 -3.58
CA ILE A 53 4.45 -14.66 -3.92
C ILE A 53 4.91 -13.91 -2.68
N ASN A 54 6.18 -13.53 -2.67
CA ASN A 54 6.71 -12.55 -1.71
C ASN A 54 6.58 -11.16 -2.33
N ALA A 55 6.06 -10.21 -1.57
CA ALA A 55 5.90 -8.85 -2.06
C ALA A 55 6.00 -7.83 -0.93
N ASP A 56 6.57 -6.66 -1.22
CA ASP A 56 6.47 -5.51 -0.33
C ASP A 56 5.20 -4.72 -0.66
N ILE A 57 4.46 -4.33 0.38
CA ILE A 57 3.16 -3.66 0.26
C ILE A 57 3.19 -2.37 1.05
N TYR A 58 2.83 -1.30 0.35
CA TYR A 58 2.89 0.05 0.87
C TYR A 58 1.74 0.88 0.31
N LEU A 59 1.36 1.91 1.04
CA LEU A 59 0.37 2.89 0.61
C LEU A 59 1.10 4.14 0.09
N VAL A 60 0.88 4.51 -1.16
CA VAL A 60 1.29 5.82 -1.68
C VAL A 60 0.16 6.80 -1.42
N ARG A 61 0.43 7.84 -0.63
CA ARG A 61 -0.55 8.87 -0.32
C ARG A 61 -1.09 9.53 -1.60
N CYS A 62 -2.36 9.91 -1.59
CA CYS A 62 -2.99 10.64 -2.70
C CYS A 62 -3.71 11.93 -2.27
N GLY A 63 -3.73 12.25 -0.97
CA GLY A 63 -4.43 13.41 -0.42
C GLY A 63 -3.80 13.89 0.89
N ASP A 64 -4.48 14.78 1.61
CA ASP A 64 -3.98 15.32 2.88
C ASP A 64 -3.81 14.23 3.97
N VAL A 65 -2.89 14.48 4.90
CA VAL A 65 -2.76 13.69 6.13
C VAL A 65 -3.38 14.48 7.28
N THR A 66 -4.20 13.82 8.10
CA THR A 66 -4.83 14.45 9.27
C THR A 66 -4.38 13.74 10.55
N ILE A 67 -3.96 14.50 11.57
CA ILE A 67 -3.74 13.96 12.91
C ILE A 67 -5.11 13.82 13.60
N LEU A 68 -5.35 12.65 14.18
CA LEU A 68 -6.60 12.26 14.82
C LEU A 68 -6.48 12.29 16.35
N ASP A 69 -7.63 12.31 17.02
CA ASP A 69 -7.70 12.09 18.47
C ASP A 69 -7.22 10.69 18.85
N GLU A 70 -6.48 10.57 19.96
CA GLU A 70 -5.90 9.31 20.48
C GLU A 70 -6.92 8.19 20.76
N SER A 71 -8.20 8.52 20.83
CA SER A 71 -9.27 7.53 21.02
C SER A 71 -9.72 6.85 19.72
N THR A 72 -9.19 7.27 18.57
CA THR A 72 -9.61 6.74 17.27
C THR A 72 -9.11 5.32 17.05
N LEU A 73 -10.02 4.42 16.66
CA LEU A 73 -9.64 3.04 16.38
C LEU A 73 -8.93 2.93 15.02
N PRO A 74 -7.86 2.12 14.92
CA PRO A 74 -7.21 1.84 13.64
C PRO A 74 -8.14 1.09 12.70
N THR A 75 -8.14 1.48 11.42
CA THR A 75 -8.99 0.90 10.38
C THR A 75 -8.29 0.91 9.02
N LEU A 76 -8.62 -0.05 8.17
CA LEU A 76 -8.35 -0.04 6.74
C LEU A 76 -9.69 -0.16 6.00
N HIS A 77 -9.99 0.79 5.13
CA HIS A 77 -11.22 0.81 4.34
C HIS A 77 -10.88 0.98 2.86
N GLN A 78 -11.33 0.04 2.01
CA GLN A 78 -11.16 0.13 0.57
C GLN A 78 -12.26 1.01 -0.01
N ILE A 79 -11.89 2.07 -0.74
CA ILE A 79 -12.85 3.01 -1.33
C ILE A 79 -13.19 2.61 -2.77
N ALA A 80 -12.18 2.25 -3.56
CA ALA A 80 -12.32 1.87 -4.96
C ALA A 80 -11.08 1.11 -5.41
N ASP A 81 -11.22 -0.07 -6.01
CA ASP A 81 -10.12 -0.89 -6.53
C ASP A 81 -8.86 -0.84 -5.63
N VAL A 82 -7.79 -0.18 -6.07
CA VAL A 82 -6.51 -0.09 -5.35
C VAL A 82 -6.43 1.08 -4.35
N SER A 83 -7.49 1.87 -4.18
CA SER A 83 -7.56 3.06 -3.33
C SER A 83 -8.14 2.75 -1.94
N TYR A 84 -7.47 3.25 -0.91
CA TYR A 84 -7.76 2.97 0.49
C TYR A 84 -7.73 4.24 1.36
N GLU A 85 -8.52 4.19 2.43
CA GLU A 85 -8.44 5.04 3.61
C GLU A 85 -7.87 4.24 4.77
N VAL A 86 -6.85 4.80 5.43
CA VAL A 86 -6.20 4.18 6.57
C VAL A 86 -6.28 5.12 7.77
N LYS A 87 -6.68 4.53 8.90
CA LYS A 87 -6.45 5.11 10.23
C LYS A 87 -5.47 4.21 10.95
N GLY A 88 -4.39 4.79 11.44
CA GLY A 88 -3.32 4.01 12.07
C GLY A 88 -2.52 4.81 13.08
N ILE A 89 -1.81 4.10 13.93
CA ILE A 89 -0.86 4.66 14.88
C ILE A 89 0.52 4.63 14.23
N VAL A 90 1.19 5.78 14.17
CA VAL A 90 2.55 5.90 13.67
C VAL A 90 3.51 5.21 14.62
N THR A 91 4.19 4.16 14.15
CA THR A 91 5.19 3.43 14.95
C THR A 91 6.61 3.80 14.58
N HIS A 92 6.81 4.34 13.38
CA HIS A 92 8.12 4.74 12.87
C HIS A 92 7.99 5.89 11.87
N VAL A 93 9.01 6.75 11.82
CA VAL A 93 9.13 7.88 10.88
C VAL A 93 10.57 7.91 10.36
N SER A 94 10.74 7.87 9.04
CA SER A 94 12.03 7.93 8.35
C SER A 94 11.90 8.71 7.05
N GLY A 95 12.25 10.01 7.07
CA GLY A 95 12.03 10.90 5.93
C GLY A 95 10.54 10.97 5.58
N ASP A 96 10.21 10.67 4.33
CA ASP A 96 8.84 10.64 3.83
C ASP A 96 8.14 9.28 3.99
N ILE A 97 8.80 8.31 4.63
CA ILE A 97 8.25 6.98 4.89
C ILE A 97 7.85 6.88 6.36
N ILE A 98 6.63 6.40 6.60
CA ILE A 98 6.16 6.06 7.96
C ILE A 98 5.66 4.62 8.01
N LEU A 99 5.73 4.02 9.19
CA LEU A 99 5.07 2.72 9.45
C LEU A 99 3.85 2.95 10.33
N LEU A 100 2.72 2.39 9.91
CA LEU A 100 1.45 2.44 10.61
C LEU A 100 1.05 1.09 11.18
N LYS A 101 0.75 1.07 12.46
CA LYS A 101 -0.07 0.01 13.06
C LYS A 101 -1.55 0.30 12.77
N SER A 102 -2.14 -0.50 11.89
CA SER A 102 -3.55 -0.40 11.46
C SER A 102 -4.37 -1.61 11.93
N SER A 103 -5.51 -1.89 11.29
CA SER A 103 -6.28 -3.12 11.49
C SER A 103 -5.68 -4.34 10.76
N LEU A 104 -4.61 -4.14 9.98
CA LEU A 104 -3.85 -5.21 9.34
C LEU A 104 -2.98 -5.97 10.36
N PRO A 105 -2.66 -7.24 10.10
CA PRO A 105 -1.81 -8.04 10.99
C PRO A 105 -0.32 -7.68 10.90
N PHE A 106 0.05 -6.79 9.97
CA PHE A 106 1.41 -6.29 9.76
C PHE A 106 1.45 -4.75 9.83
N LEU A 107 2.65 -4.20 9.95
CA LEU A 107 2.87 -2.75 9.86
C LEU A 107 2.75 -2.32 8.41
N LEU A 108 1.83 -1.38 8.14
CA LEU A 108 1.67 -0.83 6.80
C LEU A 108 2.67 0.30 6.59
N GLU A 109 3.52 0.16 5.59
CA GLU A 109 4.34 1.27 5.13
C GLU A 109 3.48 2.28 4.37
N VAL A 110 3.71 3.57 4.64
CA VAL A 110 3.06 4.66 3.92
C VAL A 110 4.12 5.61 3.42
N ASN A 111 4.15 5.80 2.10
CA ASN A 111 4.93 6.84 1.46
C ASN A 111 4.11 8.14 1.43
N LEU A 112 4.61 9.15 2.14
CA LEU A 112 4.01 10.47 2.27
C LEU A 112 4.38 11.41 1.13
N ASP A 113 5.49 11.13 0.43
CA ASP A 113 5.94 11.94 -0.68
C ASP A 113 5.02 11.74 -1.88
N ILE A 114 4.55 12.87 -2.40
CA ILE A 114 3.82 12.94 -3.65
C ILE A 114 4.59 13.97 -4.46
N SER A 115 4.86 13.64 -5.72
CA SER A 115 5.54 14.51 -6.69
C SER A 115 5.34 16.01 -6.40
N PRO A 116 6.41 16.84 -6.43
CA PRO A 116 6.46 18.21 -5.91
C PRO A 116 5.46 19.21 -6.51
N HIS A 117 4.65 18.77 -7.48
CA HIS A 117 3.60 19.54 -8.14
C HIS A 117 2.22 19.45 -7.45
N MET A 118 2.02 18.54 -6.50
CA MET A 118 0.75 18.43 -5.78
C MET A 118 0.79 19.16 -4.43
N LYS A 119 -0.09 20.15 -4.25
CA LYS A 119 -0.20 20.96 -3.02
C LYS A 119 -1.02 20.24 -1.94
N TYR A 120 -0.51 19.13 -1.43
CA TYR A 120 -1.14 18.47 -0.28
C TYR A 120 -0.39 18.81 1.00
N SER A 121 -1.13 19.13 2.04
CA SER A 121 -0.58 19.42 3.36
C SER A 121 -0.15 18.14 4.06
N ILE A 122 1.00 18.19 4.72
CA ILE A 122 1.48 17.16 5.64
C ILE A 122 1.77 17.88 6.96
N PRO A 123 1.03 17.60 8.05
CA PRO A 123 1.37 18.13 9.36
C PRO A 123 2.68 17.51 9.85
N GLU A 124 3.27 18.06 10.90
CA GLU A 124 4.42 17.43 11.55
C GLU A 124 3.98 16.10 12.19
N ILE A 125 4.45 14.96 11.66
CA ILE A 125 4.09 13.62 12.11
C ILE A 125 5.17 13.09 13.07
N GLN A 126 4.72 12.55 14.21
CA GLN A 126 5.60 11.95 15.21
C GLN A 126 5.15 10.52 15.56
N VAL A 127 6.09 9.72 16.07
CA VAL A 127 5.79 8.39 16.61
C VAL A 127 4.74 8.51 17.73
N GLY A 128 3.73 7.65 17.70
CA GLY A 128 2.60 7.66 18.61
C GLY A 128 1.39 8.45 18.11
N ASN A 129 1.55 9.33 17.11
CA ASN A 129 0.42 10.02 16.51
C ASN A 129 -0.57 9.02 15.89
N GLN A 130 -1.86 9.31 16.02
CA GLN A 130 -2.89 8.69 15.21
C GLN A 130 -3.13 9.56 13.99
N ILE A 131 -3.13 8.94 12.81
CA ILE A 131 -3.34 9.67 11.56
C ILE A 131 -4.42 9.02 10.71
N PHE A 132 -5.04 9.86 9.88
CA PHE A 132 -5.83 9.46 8.73
C PHE A 132 -5.06 9.81 7.46
N VAL A 133 -5.00 8.85 6.53
CA VAL A 133 -4.39 9.03 5.22
C VAL A 133 -5.18 8.24 4.16
N SER A 134 -5.39 8.86 3.00
CA SER A 134 -5.93 8.20 1.82
C SER A 134 -4.84 8.01 0.78
N GLY A 135 -4.83 6.87 0.10
CA GLY A 135 -3.80 6.56 -0.90
C GLY A 135 -4.13 5.38 -1.79
N VAL A 136 -3.19 5.05 -2.67
CA VAL A 136 -3.21 3.85 -3.49
C VAL A 136 -2.33 2.80 -2.82
N MET A 137 -2.89 1.61 -2.61
CA MET A 137 -2.14 0.44 -2.17
C MET A 137 -1.32 -0.06 -3.34
N CYS A 138 -0.01 -0.07 -3.19
CA CYS A 138 0.95 -0.55 -4.16
C CYS A 138 1.59 -1.84 -3.66
N MET A 139 2.11 -2.61 -4.61
CA MET A 139 2.83 -3.83 -4.32
C MET A 139 3.98 -3.98 -5.32
N ASP A 140 5.17 -4.20 -4.78
CA ASP A 140 6.36 -4.51 -5.56
C ASP A 140 6.56 -6.03 -5.55
N LEU A 141 6.55 -6.62 -6.75
CA LEU A 141 6.75 -8.05 -6.97
C LEU A 141 8.25 -8.32 -7.08
N ASP A 142 8.76 -9.21 -6.23
CA ASP A 142 10.19 -9.47 -6.05
C ASP A 142 10.95 -8.20 -5.62
N PRO A 143 10.68 -7.65 -4.42
CA PRO A 143 11.58 -6.65 -3.84
C PRO A 143 12.95 -7.31 -3.75
N GLU A 144 13.93 -6.78 -4.47
CA GLU A 144 15.23 -7.43 -4.68
C GLU A 144 15.77 -8.04 -3.38
N GLU A 145 16.25 -9.30 -3.46
CA GLU A 145 17.35 -9.72 -2.63
C GLU A 145 18.52 -8.79 -2.96
N GLU A 146 18.67 -7.67 -2.24
CA GLU A 146 19.86 -6.79 -2.34
C GLU A 146 21.17 -7.60 -2.27
#